data_AF-A0A3B9NVC6-F1
#
_entry.id   AF-A0A3B9NVC6-F1
#
_cell.length_a   1.000
_cell.length_b   1.000
_cell.length_c   1.000
_cell.angle_alpha   90.00
_cell.angle_beta   90.00
_cell.angle_gamma   90.00
#
_symmetry.space_group_name_H-M   'P 1'
#
loop_
_entity.id
_entity.type
_entity.pdbx_description
1 polymer ?
#
loop_
_entity_poly.entity_id
_entity_poly.type
_entity_poly.pdbx_seq_one_letter_code
_entity_poly.pdbx_strand_id
1 'polypeptide(L)'
;MQEVARNAAAADVFRLMASEDKGAKFVEDLRNLPDAALTMMGRLSGVPENQLQIFRAMIRNEDNEFTRGLDQVGGLLQPGDVILMTSNQALASAQRALYKNAKSSHVVLVHTDFICIDAVPKKGVSNRIVSEVLADAEPGWRVIRHKSVGQANTDGIMRACTFYLAQPYLILPSKKSATNFAYCSELARKVYRDVGVTNSGIPDKSIIAPAHFDQLADEHAEWMNVTDSARPAIEFCQNYPELVRMITKLFIDGLKLNRQRFEDRTKQLAEIQRLAKAGKITKEQAKEATAQIREIERNMNHTFWDVRRKS
;
A
#
# COMPACT_ATOMS: atom_id res chain seq x y z
N MET A 1 10.73 -10.73 16.30
CA MET A 1 9.73 -11.62 16.94
C MET A 1 8.30 -11.15 16.69
N GLN A 2 7.95 -9.88 16.94
CA GLN A 2 6.58 -9.39 16.74
C GLN A 2 6.06 -9.48 15.29
N GLU A 3 6.89 -9.18 14.30
CA GLU A 3 6.52 -9.26 12.88
C GLU A 3 6.31 -10.71 12.40
N VAL A 4 7.16 -11.64 12.84
CA VAL A 4 7.03 -13.07 12.55
C VAL A 4 5.72 -13.64 13.13
N ALA A 5 5.40 -13.29 14.39
CA ALA A 5 4.15 -13.68 15.03
C ALA A 5 2.91 -13.10 14.30
N ARG A 6 2.98 -11.84 13.85
CA ARG A 6 1.92 -11.22 13.04
C ARG A 6 1.73 -11.92 11.69
N ASN A 7 2.81 -12.25 11.00
CA ASN A 7 2.75 -12.97 9.72
C ASN A 7 2.19 -14.39 9.89
N ALA A 8 2.52 -15.08 11.00
CA ALA A 8 1.95 -16.38 11.32
C ALA A 8 0.43 -16.29 11.55
N ALA A 9 -0.03 -15.32 12.35
CA ALA A 9 -1.45 -15.09 12.57
C ALA A 9 -2.19 -14.75 11.27
N ALA A 10 -1.62 -13.89 10.42
CA ALA A 10 -2.20 -13.61 9.10
C ALA A 10 -2.29 -14.88 8.24
N ALA A 11 -1.24 -15.70 8.22
CA ALA A 11 -1.25 -16.97 7.48
C ALA A 11 -2.34 -17.94 7.97
N ASP A 12 -2.57 -18.01 9.28
CA ASP A 12 -3.64 -18.83 9.86
C ASP A 12 -5.02 -18.32 9.46
N VAL A 13 -5.25 -17.01 9.49
CA VAL A 13 -6.50 -16.39 9.02
C VAL A 13 -6.72 -16.69 7.53
N PHE A 14 -5.72 -16.47 6.68
CA PHE A 14 -5.83 -16.77 5.24
C PHE A 14 -6.07 -18.26 4.99
N ARG A 15 -5.49 -19.17 5.79
CA ARG A 15 -5.73 -20.61 5.68
C ARG A 15 -7.16 -20.98 6.04
N LEU A 16 -7.73 -20.35 7.06
CA LEU A 16 -9.13 -20.55 7.45
C LEU A 16 -10.08 -20.05 6.36
N MET A 17 -9.77 -18.89 5.77
CA MET A 17 -10.57 -18.26 4.71
C MET A 17 -10.41 -18.93 3.33
N ALA A 18 -9.39 -19.78 3.13
CA ALA A 18 -9.17 -20.48 1.85
C ALA A 18 -10.24 -21.56 1.54
N SER A 19 -11.08 -21.90 2.51
CA SER A 19 -12.23 -22.80 2.33
C SER A 19 -13.49 -22.03 2.67
N GLU A 20 -14.46 -22.02 1.76
CA GLU A 20 -15.73 -21.31 1.93
C GLU A 20 -16.43 -21.76 3.23
N ASP A 21 -16.54 -23.07 3.47
CA ASP A 21 -17.17 -23.61 4.68
C ASP A 21 -16.46 -23.20 5.98
N LYS A 22 -15.11 -23.28 6.00
CA LYS A 22 -14.33 -22.90 7.19
C LYS A 22 -14.37 -21.40 7.43
N GLY A 23 -14.35 -20.59 6.36
CA GLY A 23 -14.48 -19.16 6.43
C GLY A 23 -15.85 -18.74 6.96
N ALA A 24 -16.93 -19.32 6.43
CA ALA A 24 -18.29 -19.05 6.88
C ALA A 24 -18.48 -19.40 8.35
N LYS A 25 -18.03 -20.60 8.77
CA LYS A 25 -18.08 -21.03 10.17
C LYS A 25 -17.29 -20.11 11.10
N PHE A 26 -16.08 -19.72 10.71
CA PHE A 26 -15.27 -18.79 11.52
C PHE A 26 -15.96 -17.43 11.71
N VAL A 27 -16.58 -16.91 10.66
CA VAL A 27 -17.35 -15.65 10.73
C VAL A 27 -18.59 -15.82 11.63
N GLU A 28 -19.30 -16.95 11.52
CA GLU A 28 -20.45 -17.26 12.38
C GLU A 28 -20.05 -17.37 13.86
N ASP A 29 -18.96 -18.10 14.15
CA ASP A 29 -18.41 -18.23 15.51
C ASP A 29 -18.05 -16.86 16.10
N LEU A 30 -17.46 -15.96 15.30
CA LEU A 30 -17.16 -14.59 15.72
C LEU A 30 -18.42 -13.77 16.03
N ARG A 31 -19.46 -13.87 15.19
CA ARG A 31 -20.74 -13.17 15.38
C ARG A 31 -21.45 -13.59 16.67
N ASN A 32 -21.31 -14.86 17.04
CA ASN A 32 -21.93 -15.46 18.21
C ASN A 32 -21.17 -15.23 19.53
N LEU A 33 -20.04 -14.52 19.50
CA LEU A 33 -19.30 -14.21 20.73
C LEU A 33 -20.12 -13.31 21.68
N PRO A 34 -20.02 -13.53 23.00
CA PRO A 34 -20.63 -12.65 23.98
C PRO A 34 -20.11 -11.21 23.88
N ASP A 35 -20.97 -10.25 24.21
CA ASP A 35 -20.66 -8.82 24.24
C ASP A 35 -19.35 -8.50 24.99
N ALA A 36 -19.11 -9.15 26.13
CA ALA A 36 -17.90 -8.94 26.93
C ALA A 36 -16.62 -9.38 26.19
N ALA A 37 -16.70 -10.47 25.42
CA ALA A 37 -15.57 -10.96 24.64
C ALA A 37 -15.27 -10.03 23.45
N LEU A 38 -16.31 -9.57 22.76
CA LEU A 38 -16.16 -8.59 21.67
C LEU A 38 -15.64 -7.24 22.19
N THR A 39 -16.14 -6.76 23.33
CA THR A 39 -15.61 -5.54 23.97
C THR A 39 -14.14 -5.68 24.32
N MET A 40 -13.73 -6.81 24.90
CA MET A 40 -12.31 -7.07 25.20
C MET A 40 -11.47 -7.10 23.92
N MET A 41 -11.96 -7.75 22.86
CA MET A 41 -11.29 -7.79 21.55
C MET A 41 -11.12 -6.39 20.94
N GLY A 42 -12.16 -5.55 21.00
CA GLY A 42 -12.11 -4.17 20.54
C GLY A 42 -11.05 -3.36 21.29
N ARG A 43 -11.04 -3.45 22.63
CA ARG A 43 -10.03 -2.77 23.47
C ARG A 43 -8.60 -3.23 23.18
N LEU A 44 -8.38 -4.53 23.03
CA LEU A 44 -7.08 -5.09 22.64
C LEU A 44 -6.64 -4.64 21.23
N SER A 45 -7.60 -4.32 20.37
CA SER A 45 -7.37 -3.81 19.01
C SER A 45 -7.22 -2.28 18.96
N GLY A 46 -7.31 -1.60 20.11
CA GLY A 46 -7.17 -0.14 20.21
C GLY A 46 -8.45 0.65 19.93
N VAL A 47 -9.60 0.00 19.75
CA VAL A 47 -10.88 0.69 19.52
C VAL A 47 -11.22 1.53 20.76
N PRO A 48 -11.50 2.84 20.60
CA PRO A 48 -11.81 3.71 21.72
C PRO A 48 -13.18 3.37 22.32
N GLU A 49 -13.36 3.66 23.62
CA GLU A 49 -14.54 3.23 24.38
C GLU A 49 -15.87 3.68 23.75
N ASN A 50 -15.90 4.88 23.19
CA ASN A 50 -17.07 5.45 22.50
C ASN A 50 -17.39 4.76 21.15
N GLN A 51 -16.48 3.95 20.59
CA GLN A 51 -16.67 3.22 19.33
C GLN A 51 -16.81 1.71 19.51
N LEU A 52 -16.74 1.19 20.75
CA LEU A 52 -16.88 -0.24 21.01
C LEU A 52 -18.25 -0.78 20.57
N GLN A 53 -19.31 0.01 20.69
CA GLN A 53 -20.63 -0.37 20.20
C GLN A 53 -20.65 -0.59 18.70
N ILE A 54 -20.03 0.34 17.95
CA ILE A 54 -19.87 0.26 16.50
C ILE A 54 -19.09 -0.99 16.13
N PHE A 55 -17.95 -1.24 16.82
CA PHE A 55 -17.14 -2.42 16.59
C PHE A 55 -17.93 -3.73 16.76
N ARG A 56 -18.75 -3.85 17.81
CA ARG A 56 -19.59 -5.04 18.04
C ARG A 56 -20.61 -5.23 16.91
N ALA A 57 -21.30 -4.16 16.52
CA ALA A 57 -22.24 -4.18 15.41
C ALA A 57 -21.55 -4.60 14.10
N MET A 58 -20.35 -4.09 13.82
CA MET A 58 -19.55 -4.49 12.65
C MET A 58 -19.25 -5.99 12.63
N ILE A 59 -18.78 -6.57 13.75
CA ILE A 59 -18.50 -8.01 13.83
C ILE A 59 -19.77 -8.82 13.62
N ARG A 60 -20.91 -8.36 14.15
CA ARG A 60 -22.22 -8.97 13.98
C ARG A 60 -22.85 -8.79 12.61
N ASN A 61 -22.24 -7.98 11.73
CA ASN A 61 -22.81 -7.58 10.46
C ASN A 61 -24.18 -6.86 10.63
N GLU A 62 -24.28 -6.05 11.68
CA GLU A 62 -25.41 -5.17 11.97
C GLU A 62 -25.14 -3.76 11.41
N ASP A 63 -26.19 -3.11 10.92
CA ASP A 63 -26.07 -1.74 10.41
C ASP A 63 -25.67 -0.75 11.53
N ASN A 64 -24.72 0.13 11.24
CA ASN A 64 -24.17 1.09 12.18
C ASN A 64 -23.64 2.33 11.46
N GLU A 65 -23.24 3.35 12.22
CA GLU A 65 -22.76 4.61 11.64
C GLU A 65 -21.50 4.44 10.77
N PHE A 66 -20.62 3.50 11.11
CA PHE A 66 -19.40 3.24 10.36
C PHE A 66 -19.70 2.55 9.03
N THR A 67 -20.57 1.53 9.01
CA THR A 67 -20.93 0.84 7.75
C THR A 67 -21.65 1.77 6.80
N ARG A 68 -22.60 2.59 7.29
CA ARG A 68 -23.26 3.60 6.46
C ARG A 68 -22.28 4.66 5.95
N GLY A 69 -21.36 5.11 6.80
CA GLY A 69 -20.31 6.05 6.41
C GLY A 69 -19.38 5.46 5.34
N LEU A 70 -18.99 4.19 5.50
CA LEU A 70 -18.14 3.46 4.56
C LEU A 70 -18.79 3.38 3.18
N ASP A 71 -20.08 3.04 3.11
CA ASP A 71 -20.83 2.98 1.85
C ASP A 71 -20.92 4.35 1.15
N GLN A 72 -21.06 5.43 1.93
CA GLN A 72 -21.14 6.79 1.41
C GLN A 72 -19.81 7.31 0.84
N VAL A 73 -18.68 6.84 1.39
CA VAL A 73 -17.35 7.28 0.95
C VAL A 73 -16.66 6.31 -0.01
N GLY A 74 -17.30 5.18 -0.30
CA GLY A 74 -16.81 4.16 -1.22
C GLY A 74 -16.50 4.75 -2.59
N GLY A 75 -15.27 4.52 -3.08
CA GLY A 75 -14.83 4.95 -4.42
C GLY A 75 -14.54 6.45 -4.57
N LEU A 76 -14.64 7.26 -3.50
CA LEU A 76 -14.24 8.67 -3.53
C LEU A 76 -12.72 8.81 -3.69
N LEU A 77 -11.95 7.98 -2.96
CA LEU A 77 -10.53 7.74 -3.19
C LEU A 77 -10.38 6.54 -4.13
N GLN A 78 -9.56 6.69 -5.16
CA GLN A 78 -9.34 5.67 -6.18
C GLN A 78 -7.87 5.30 -6.29
N PRO A 79 -7.55 4.02 -6.59
CA PRO A 79 -6.20 3.61 -6.96
C PRO A 79 -5.61 4.53 -8.01
N GLY A 80 -4.46 5.14 -7.70
CA GLY A 80 -3.78 6.08 -8.58
C GLY A 80 -3.97 7.54 -8.22
N ASP A 81 -4.92 7.88 -7.35
CA ASP A 81 -5.02 9.24 -6.82
C ASP A 81 -3.72 9.64 -6.15
N VAL A 82 -3.28 10.86 -6.42
CA VAL A 82 -2.06 11.42 -5.85
C VAL A 82 -2.44 12.45 -4.79
N ILE A 83 -2.06 12.16 -3.55
CA ILE A 83 -2.19 13.08 -2.43
C ILE A 83 -0.90 13.88 -2.32
N LEU A 84 -1.04 15.19 -2.40
CA LEU A 84 0.04 16.16 -2.29
C LEU A 84 -0.10 16.89 -0.96
N MET A 85 0.98 16.91 -0.20
CA MET A 85 0.93 17.35 1.19
C MET A 85 2.25 17.98 1.65
N THR A 86 2.17 18.74 2.74
CA THR A 86 3.32 19.36 3.39
C THR A 86 3.57 18.69 4.72
N SER A 87 4.61 17.86 4.77
CA SER A 87 5.18 17.25 5.98
C SER A 87 6.45 17.98 6.46
N ASN A 88 6.99 18.90 5.65
CA ASN A 88 8.16 19.69 5.96
C ASN A 88 8.09 21.05 5.25
N GLN A 89 7.81 22.10 6.02
CA GLN A 89 7.66 23.48 5.51
C GLN A 89 8.93 24.03 4.85
N ALA A 90 10.10 23.72 5.38
CA ALA A 90 11.37 24.16 4.80
C ALA A 90 11.59 23.53 3.42
N LEU A 91 11.30 22.23 3.28
CA LEU A 91 11.41 21.52 2.00
C LEU A 91 10.36 21.98 0.99
N ALA A 92 9.12 22.25 1.42
CA ALA A 92 8.10 22.85 0.57
C ALA A 92 8.52 24.24 0.07
N SER A 93 9.10 25.06 0.94
CA SER A 93 9.57 26.41 0.59
C SER A 93 10.74 26.37 -0.40
N ALA A 94 11.72 25.50 -0.18
CA ALA A 94 12.88 25.32 -1.07
C ALA A 94 12.46 24.89 -2.48
N GLN A 95 11.36 24.14 -2.60
CA GLN A 95 10.81 23.68 -3.85
C GLN A 95 10.19 24.77 -4.73
N ARG A 96 10.01 26.00 -4.21
CA ARG A 96 9.57 27.14 -5.02
C ARG A 96 10.55 27.56 -6.11
N ALA A 97 11.81 27.16 -5.97
CA ALA A 97 12.82 27.32 -7.03
C ALA A 97 12.52 26.43 -8.27
N LEU A 98 11.77 25.34 -8.10
CA LEU A 98 11.36 24.45 -9.18
C LEU A 98 10.01 24.87 -9.79
N TYR A 99 9.08 25.30 -8.93
CA TYR A 99 7.77 25.80 -9.33
C TYR A 99 7.30 26.88 -8.34
N LYS A 100 7.06 28.11 -8.81
CA LYS A 100 6.82 29.27 -7.94
C LYS A 100 5.68 29.07 -6.93
N ASN A 101 4.63 28.31 -7.30
CA ASN A 101 3.47 28.03 -6.45
C ASN A 101 3.58 26.70 -5.69
N ALA A 102 4.77 26.08 -5.62
CA ALA A 102 4.97 24.84 -4.88
C ALA A 102 4.56 24.99 -3.40
N LYS A 103 3.79 24.01 -2.93
CA LYS A 103 3.26 23.91 -1.56
C LYS A 103 3.65 22.58 -0.92
N SER A 104 3.79 21.53 -1.72
CA SER A 104 3.93 20.16 -1.24
C SER A 104 5.40 19.81 -0.97
N SER A 105 5.64 19.09 0.11
CA SER A 105 6.95 18.50 0.44
C SER A 105 6.97 16.99 0.26
N HIS A 106 5.81 16.37 0.00
CA HIS A 106 5.66 14.93 -0.11
C HIS A 106 4.55 14.55 -1.10
N VAL A 107 4.70 13.38 -1.71
CA VAL A 107 3.75 12.80 -2.66
C VAL A 107 3.37 11.41 -2.16
N VAL A 108 2.08 11.13 -2.10
CA VAL A 108 1.54 9.86 -1.66
C VAL A 108 0.57 9.35 -2.72
N LEU A 109 0.63 8.06 -3.03
CA LEU A 109 -0.25 7.44 -4.00
C LEU A 109 -1.30 6.59 -3.29
N VAL A 110 -2.57 6.72 -3.67
CA VAL A 110 -3.63 5.82 -3.19
C VAL A 110 -3.42 4.45 -3.85
N HIS A 111 -3.24 3.43 -3.01
CA HIS A 111 -3.08 2.04 -3.44
C HIS A 111 -4.45 1.40 -3.65
N THR A 112 -5.32 1.46 -2.64
CA THR A 112 -6.72 1.01 -2.69
C THR A 112 -7.49 1.64 -1.54
N ASP A 113 -8.71 2.11 -1.77
CA ASP A 113 -9.58 2.71 -0.76
C ASP A 113 -8.84 3.73 0.14
N PHE A 114 -8.71 3.40 1.43
CA PHE A 114 -8.03 4.22 2.45
C PHE A 114 -6.54 3.91 2.62
N ILE A 115 -6.01 2.98 1.83
CA ILE A 115 -4.63 2.52 1.89
C ILE A 115 -3.82 3.29 0.86
N CYS A 116 -2.78 3.95 1.34
CA CYS A 116 -1.79 4.64 0.54
C CYS A 116 -0.50 3.82 0.42
N ILE A 117 0.34 4.22 -0.53
CA ILE A 117 1.72 3.79 -0.65
C ILE A 117 2.60 5.01 -0.89
N ASP A 118 3.73 5.03 -0.20
CA ASP A 118 4.74 6.06 -0.36
C ASP A 118 6.12 5.57 0.09
N ALA A 119 7.14 6.34 -0.29
CA ALA A 119 8.52 6.09 0.10
C ALA A 119 8.96 7.15 1.12
N VAL A 120 9.33 6.71 2.33
CA VAL A 120 9.80 7.60 3.40
C VAL A 120 11.19 7.21 3.90
N PRO A 121 11.99 8.17 4.43
CA PRO A 121 13.29 7.88 5.01
C PRO A 121 13.25 6.74 6.04
N LYS A 122 14.31 5.94 6.11
CA LYS A 122 14.48 4.77 7.00
C LYS A 122 13.55 3.57 6.76
N LYS A 123 12.33 3.80 6.22
CA LYS A 123 11.34 2.73 5.99
C LYS A 123 11.36 2.22 4.54
N GLY A 124 11.70 3.06 3.58
CA GLY A 124 11.53 2.74 2.16
C GLY A 124 10.07 2.84 1.72
N VAL A 125 9.72 2.11 0.67
CA VAL A 125 8.35 2.02 0.14
C VAL A 125 7.50 1.14 1.06
N SER A 126 6.38 1.68 1.55
CA SER A 126 5.48 0.94 2.44
C SER A 126 4.03 1.40 2.31
N ASN A 127 3.10 0.54 2.71
CA ASN A 127 1.71 0.95 2.87
C ASN A 127 1.48 1.67 4.20
N ARG A 128 0.57 2.65 4.17
CA ARG A 128 0.08 3.44 5.31
C ARG A 128 -1.39 3.76 5.08
N ILE A 129 -2.14 4.00 6.16
CA ILE A 129 -3.54 4.43 6.04
C ILE A 129 -3.56 5.94 5.79
N VAL A 130 -4.51 6.44 5.00
CA VAL A 130 -4.59 7.86 4.63
C VAL A 130 -4.65 8.79 5.86
N SER A 131 -5.34 8.38 6.93
CA SER A 131 -5.38 9.14 8.18
C SER A 131 -4.02 9.20 8.89
N GLU A 132 -3.22 8.14 8.85
CA GLU A 132 -1.85 8.14 9.37
C GLU A 132 -0.91 8.98 8.52
N VAL A 133 -1.11 8.97 7.20
CA VAL A 133 -0.33 9.79 6.27
C VAL A 133 -0.57 11.26 6.58
N LEU A 134 -1.83 11.65 6.78
CA LEU A 134 -2.23 13.04 6.94
C LEU A 134 -2.21 13.56 8.40
N ALA A 135 -1.95 12.71 9.39
CA ALA A 135 -1.95 13.09 10.81
C ALA A 135 -0.98 14.23 11.13
N ASP A 136 0.22 14.21 10.54
CA ASP A 136 1.26 15.23 10.73
C ASP A 136 1.36 16.20 9.54
N ALA A 137 0.32 16.26 8.71
CA ALA A 137 0.27 17.15 7.55
C ALA A 137 -0.13 18.56 7.96
N GLU A 138 0.52 19.55 7.37
CA GLU A 138 0.02 20.91 7.43
C GLU A 138 -1.31 21.03 6.66
N PRO A 139 -2.18 21.99 7.04
CA PRO A 139 -3.40 22.27 6.29
C PRO A 139 -3.11 22.61 4.83
N GLY A 140 -4.03 22.23 3.93
CA GLY A 140 -3.91 22.51 2.50
C GLY A 140 -3.32 21.38 1.66
N TRP A 141 -3.38 20.14 2.16
CA TRP A 141 -3.24 18.96 1.31
C TRP A 141 -4.26 18.99 0.18
N ARG A 142 -3.94 18.32 -0.93
CA ARG A 142 -4.79 18.21 -2.11
C ARG A 142 -4.71 16.83 -2.73
N VAL A 143 -5.79 16.39 -3.34
CA VAL A 143 -5.88 15.12 -4.06
C VAL A 143 -6.08 15.41 -5.54
N ILE A 144 -5.26 14.77 -6.37
CA ILE A 144 -5.28 14.96 -7.82
C ILE A 144 -5.41 13.62 -8.53
N ARG A 145 -6.18 13.60 -9.61
CA ARG A 145 -6.46 12.39 -10.41
C ARG A 145 -6.16 12.64 -11.87
N HIS A 146 -5.44 11.72 -12.50
CA HIS A 146 -5.26 11.75 -13.95
C HIS A 146 -6.54 11.28 -14.64
N LYS A 147 -7.02 12.00 -15.66
CA LYS A 147 -8.31 11.73 -16.34
C LYS A 147 -8.42 10.34 -16.95
N SER A 148 -7.31 9.78 -17.42
CA SER A 148 -7.31 8.43 -17.99
C SER A 148 -7.23 7.31 -16.96
N VAL A 149 -6.99 7.63 -15.68
CA VAL A 149 -6.96 6.63 -14.61
C VAL A 149 -8.38 6.39 -14.13
N GLY A 150 -8.89 5.19 -14.41
CA GLY A 150 -10.20 4.74 -13.94
C GLY A 150 -10.19 3.24 -13.61
N GLN A 151 -11.37 2.64 -13.57
CA GLN A 151 -11.56 1.24 -13.16
C GLN A 151 -10.74 0.23 -13.99
N ALA A 152 -10.49 0.52 -15.27
CA ALA A 152 -9.66 -0.31 -16.14
C ALA A 152 -8.17 -0.35 -15.71
N ASN A 153 -7.70 0.63 -14.96
CA ASN A 153 -6.31 0.72 -14.49
C ASN A 153 -6.13 0.21 -13.06
N THR A 154 -7.21 0.01 -12.31
CA THR A 154 -7.19 -0.35 -10.88
C THR A 154 -6.25 -1.51 -10.58
N ASP A 155 -6.42 -2.65 -11.26
CA ASP A 155 -5.59 -3.84 -11.05
C ASP A 155 -4.12 -3.58 -11.39
N GLY A 156 -3.86 -2.85 -12.47
CA GLY A 156 -2.50 -2.49 -12.89
C GLY A 156 -1.80 -1.64 -11.84
N ILE A 157 -2.51 -0.63 -11.31
CA ILE A 157 -2.00 0.28 -10.29
C ILE A 157 -1.74 -0.48 -8.98
N MET A 158 -2.68 -1.31 -8.53
CA MET A 158 -2.51 -2.11 -7.32
C MET A 158 -1.32 -3.08 -7.43
N ARG A 159 -1.16 -3.72 -8.60
CA ARG A 159 0.01 -4.59 -8.86
C ARG A 159 1.31 -3.79 -8.87
N ALA A 160 1.35 -2.62 -9.51
CA ALA A 160 2.54 -1.76 -9.53
C ALA A 160 2.90 -1.25 -8.12
N CYS A 161 1.92 -0.82 -7.33
CA CYS A 161 2.10 -0.45 -5.93
C CYS A 161 2.73 -1.59 -5.13
N THR A 162 2.17 -2.81 -5.26
CA THR A 162 2.69 -4.00 -4.58
C THR A 162 4.10 -4.35 -5.03
N PHE A 163 4.41 -4.21 -6.32
CA PHE A 163 5.72 -4.51 -6.89
C PHE A 163 6.84 -3.71 -6.22
N TYR A 164 6.60 -2.44 -5.90
CA TYR A 164 7.60 -1.56 -5.30
C TYR A 164 7.74 -1.66 -3.78
N LEU A 165 6.95 -2.50 -3.09
CA LEU A 165 7.05 -2.65 -1.64
C LEU A 165 8.46 -3.03 -1.18
N ALA A 166 8.88 -2.46 -0.04
CA ALA A 166 10.20 -2.62 0.55
C ALA A 166 11.37 -2.09 -0.28
N GLN A 167 11.12 -1.35 -1.38
CA GLN A 167 12.20 -0.67 -2.09
C GLN A 167 12.82 0.42 -1.22
N PRO A 168 14.17 0.49 -1.09
CA PRO A 168 14.81 1.39 -0.15
C PRO A 168 14.64 2.87 -0.54
N TYR A 169 14.63 3.72 0.48
CA TYR A 169 14.55 5.17 0.29
C TYR A 169 15.92 5.76 -0.05
N LEU A 170 16.08 6.32 -1.25
CA LEU A 170 17.25 7.11 -1.64
C LEU A 170 16.82 8.21 -2.62
N ILE A 171 17.44 9.39 -2.54
CA ILE A 171 17.32 10.44 -3.55
C ILE A 171 18.67 10.53 -4.28
N LEU A 172 18.75 9.92 -5.45
CA LEU A 172 19.93 10.01 -6.33
C LEU A 172 19.49 10.42 -7.74
N PRO A 173 20.27 11.26 -8.45
CA PRO A 173 19.99 11.57 -9.84
C PRO A 173 19.97 10.30 -10.70
N SER A 174 18.89 10.09 -11.44
CA SER A 174 18.80 8.98 -12.39
C SER A 174 18.06 9.42 -13.65
N LYS A 175 18.74 9.34 -14.81
CA LYS A 175 18.15 9.68 -16.12
C LYS A 175 16.99 8.76 -16.54
N LYS A 176 16.82 7.62 -15.86
CA LYS A 176 15.72 6.67 -16.03
C LYS A 176 15.05 6.43 -14.68
N SER A 177 13.84 5.87 -14.71
CA SER A 177 13.21 5.34 -13.50
C SER A 177 14.21 4.46 -12.73
N ALA A 178 14.43 4.77 -11.46
CA ALA A 178 15.43 4.09 -10.64
C ALA A 178 15.01 2.63 -10.42
N THR A 179 15.90 1.66 -10.63
CA THR A 179 15.51 0.24 -10.48
C THR A 179 15.52 -0.24 -9.04
N ASN A 180 16.41 0.32 -8.20
CA ASN A 180 16.75 -0.27 -6.90
C ASN A 180 16.43 0.63 -5.71
N PHE A 181 15.86 1.81 -5.93
CA PHE A 181 15.48 2.76 -4.88
C PHE A 181 14.29 3.60 -5.30
N ALA A 182 13.56 4.17 -4.34
CA ALA A 182 12.53 5.14 -4.61
C ALA A 182 12.54 6.26 -3.57
N TYR A 183 11.94 7.38 -3.91
CA TYR A 183 11.48 8.42 -3.00
C TYR A 183 10.09 8.84 -3.46
N CYS A 184 9.38 9.66 -2.69
CA CYS A 184 7.93 9.87 -2.83
C CYS A 184 7.44 10.16 -4.27
N SER A 185 7.98 11.21 -4.89
CA SER A 185 7.64 11.58 -6.26
C SER A 185 8.12 10.58 -7.31
N GLU A 186 9.25 9.91 -7.06
CA GLU A 186 9.76 8.88 -7.96
C GLU A 186 8.90 7.62 -7.96
N LEU A 187 8.38 7.22 -6.79
CA LEU A 187 7.45 6.11 -6.68
C LEU A 187 6.17 6.39 -7.49
N ALA A 188 5.62 7.60 -7.40
CA ALA A 188 4.47 7.99 -8.19
C ALA A 188 4.77 7.93 -9.70
N ARG A 189 5.92 8.46 -10.15
CA ARG A 189 6.34 8.33 -11.56
C ARG A 189 6.41 6.87 -12.01
N LYS A 190 7.02 6.01 -11.19
CA LYS A 190 7.18 4.57 -11.48
C LYS A 190 5.86 3.89 -11.73
N VAL A 191 4.92 4.06 -10.81
CA VAL A 191 3.61 3.41 -10.92
C VAL A 191 2.89 3.87 -12.18
N TYR A 192 2.81 5.17 -12.42
CA TYR A 192 2.16 5.72 -13.63
C TYR A 192 2.83 5.27 -14.94
N ARG A 193 4.16 5.11 -14.95
CA ARG A 193 4.90 4.58 -16.10
C ARG A 193 4.61 3.09 -16.34
N ASP A 194 4.64 2.28 -15.28
CA ASP A 194 4.48 0.83 -15.38
C ASP A 194 3.06 0.44 -15.81
N VAL A 195 2.05 1.23 -15.42
CA VAL A 195 0.66 1.03 -15.85
C VAL A 195 0.36 1.63 -17.22
N GLY A 196 1.36 2.22 -17.89
CA GLY A 196 1.24 2.74 -19.25
C GLY A 196 0.37 3.99 -19.37
N VAL A 197 0.26 4.82 -18.33
CA VAL A 197 -0.48 6.08 -18.43
C VAL A 197 0.30 7.07 -19.29
N THR A 198 -0.14 7.19 -20.55
CA THR A 198 0.40 8.14 -21.52
C THR A 198 -0.05 9.56 -21.22
N ASN A 199 0.73 10.55 -21.64
CA ASN A 199 0.43 11.99 -21.48
C ASN A 199 0.21 12.43 -20.03
N SER A 200 0.79 11.71 -19.06
CA SER A 200 0.71 12.09 -17.65
C SER A 200 1.41 13.41 -17.32
N GLY A 201 2.26 13.93 -18.21
CA GLY A 201 3.05 15.13 -17.96
C GLY A 201 4.10 14.97 -16.84
N ILE A 202 4.17 13.82 -16.16
CA ILE A 202 5.14 13.56 -15.09
C ILE A 202 6.54 13.62 -15.71
N PRO A 203 7.41 14.56 -15.30
CA PRO A 203 8.66 14.82 -16.00
C PRO A 203 9.60 13.62 -16.02
N ASP A 204 10.26 13.36 -17.15
CA ASP A 204 11.37 12.38 -17.22
C ASP A 204 12.71 13.04 -16.86
N LYS A 205 12.77 13.65 -15.67
CA LYS A 205 13.98 14.32 -15.15
C LYS A 205 14.80 13.38 -14.27
N SER A 206 16.06 13.77 -14.03
CA SER A 206 16.98 13.04 -13.15
C SER A 206 16.52 13.01 -11.69
N ILE A 207 15.86 14.08 -11.24
CA ILE A 207 15.20 14.19 -9.95
C ILE A 207 13.84 14.86 -10.17
N ILE A 208 12.81 14.30 -9.54
CA ILE A 208 11.43 14.80 -9.61
C ILE A 208 11.01 15.18 -8.21
N ALA A 209 10.86 16.47 -7.93
CA ALA A 209 10.33 16.89 -6.64
C ALA A 209 8.79 16.90 -6.61
N PRO A 210 8.17 16.89 -5.41
CA PRO A 210 6.73 17.15 -5.22
C PRO A 210 6.22 18.40 -5.97
N ALA A 211 7.04 19.43 -6.11
CA ALA A 211 6.78 20.65 -6.87
C ALA A 211 6.31 20.40 -8.32
N HIS A 212 6.79 19.32 -8.95
CA HIS A 212 6.35 18.98 -10.30
C HIS A 212 4.92 18.46 -10.30
N PHE A 213 4.51 17.73 -9.26
CA PHE A 213 3.11 17.36 -9.09
C PHE A 213 2.27 18.57 -8.65
N ASP A 214 2.89 19.53 -7.95
CA ASP A 214 2.26 20.83 -7.70
C ASP A 214 1.86 21.51 -9.02
N GLN A 215 2.82 21.62 -9.92
CA GLN A 215 2.63 22.16 -11.26
C GLN A 215 1.60 21.38 -12.08
N LEU A 216 1.62 20.03 -12.03
CA LEU A 216 0.67 19.21 -12.78
C LEU A 216 -0.78 19.53 -12.44
N ALA A 217 -1.12 19.68 -11.17
CA ALA A 217 -2.52 19.97 -10.82
C ALA A 217 -2.94 21.42 -11.11
N ASP A 218 -1.98 22.35 -11.21
CA ASP A 218 -2.26 23.75 -11.45
C ASP A 218 -2.34 24.04 -12.97
N GLU A 219 -1.57 23.33 -13.79
CA GLU A 219 -1.32 23.72 -15.19
C GLU A 219 -1.63 22.61 -16.22
N HIS A 220 -1.66 21.33 -15.84
CA HIS A 220 -1.75 20.24 -16.80
C HIS A 220 -3.21 19.78 -17.02
N ALA A 221 -3.69 19.88 -18.26
CA ALA A 221 -5.09 19.63 -18.61
C ALA A 221 -5.60 18.21 -18.27
N GLU A 222 -4.73 17.21 -18.25
CA GLU A 222 -5.09 15.82 -17.93
C GLU A 222 -5.19 15.51 -16.43
N TRP A 223 -4.86 16.46 -15.55
CA TRP A 223 -4.98 16.30 -14.11
C TRP A 223 -6.18 17.09 -13.59
N MET A 224 -6.98 16.44 -12.76
CA MET A 224 -8.12 17.03 -12.09
C MET A 224 -7.80 17.16 -10.61
N ASN A 225 -8.12 18.32 -10.02
CA ASN A 225 -8.17 18.46 -8.58
C ASN A 225 -9.48 17.83 -8.07
N VAL A 226 -9.37 16.72 -7.35
CA VAL A 226 -10.48 15.95 -6.77
C VAL A 226 -10.54 16.07 -5.25
N THR A 227 -9.86 17.08 -4.69
CA THR A 227 -9.72 17.27 -3.24
C THR A 227 -11.09 17.32 -2.54
N ASP A 228 -12.03 18.11 -3.07
CA ASP A 228 -13.31 18.30 -2.41
C ASP A 228 -14.21 17.05 -2.49
N SER A 229 -14.13 16.30 -3.59
CA SER A 229 -14.81 14.98 -3.68
C SER A 229 -14.16 13.91 -2.81
N ALA A 230 -12.85 13.97 -2.58
CA ALA A 230 -12.13 13.01 -1.76
C ALA A 230 -12.18 13.33 -0.26
N ARG A 231 -12.47 14.58 0.11
CA ARG A 231 -12.46 15.08 1.49
C ARG A 231 -13.35 14.27 2.44
N PRO A 232 -14.60 13.89 2.08
CA PRO A 232 -15.43 13.07 2.97
C PRO A 232 -14.79 11.73 3.34
N ALA A 233 -14.07 11.08 2.40
CA ALA A 233 -13.37 9.82 2.68
C ALA A 233 -12.21 10.00 3.66
N ILE A 234 -11.48 11.12 3.55
CA ILE A 234 -10.38 11.45 4.46
C ILE A 234 -10.93 11.76 5.86
N GLU A 235 -11.99 12.56 5.96
CA GLU A 235 -12.65 12.88 7.22
C GLU A 235 -13.24 11.63 7.90
N PHE A 236 -13.85 10.72 7.12
CA PHE A 236 -14.27 9.42 7.61
C PHE A 236 -13.12 8.63 8.24
N CYS A 237 -11.95 8.59 7.58
CA CYS A 237 -10.77 7.92 8.13
C CYS A 237 -10.21 8.59 9.40
N GLN A 238 -10.41 9.90 9.56
CA GLN A 238 -10.01 10.65 10.75
C GLN A 238 -10.98 10.45 11.91
N ASN A 239 -12.27 10.25 11.63
CA ASN A 239 -13.30 9.99 12.64
C ASN A 239 -13.24 8.56 13.19
N TYR A 240 -12.84 7.59 12.37
CA TYR A 240 -12.79 6.17 12.75
C TYR A 240 -11.43 5.51 12.50
N PRO A 241 -10.31 6.08 12.98
CA PRO A 241 -8.96 5.67 12.58
C PRO A 241 -8.66 4.21 12.93
N GLU A 242 -9.10 3.76 14.11
CA GLU A 242 -8.85 2.39 14.57
C GLU A 242 -9.77 1.36 13.86
N LEU A 243 -11.01 1.71 13.56
CA LEU A 243 -11.89 0.84 12.76
C LEU A 243 -11.41 0.73 11.30
N VAL A 244 -10.98 1.84 10.69
CA VAL A 244 -10.33 1.82 9.37
C VAL A 244 -9.05 0.99 9.40
N ARG A 245 -8.22 1.13 10.44
CA ARG A 245 -7.04 0.29 10.63
C ARG A 245 -7.40 -1.18 10.68
N MET A 246 -8.47 -1.56 11.36
CA MET A 246 -8.91 -2.94 11.43
C MET A 246 -9.32 -3.51 10.07
N ILE A 247 -10.17 -2.81 9.31
CA ILE A 247 -10.65 -3.32 8.01
C ILE A 247 -9.53 -3.36 6.96
N THR A 248 -8.56 -2.44 7.03
CA THR A 248 -7.40 -2.40 6.12
C THR A 248 -6.28 -3.36 6.53
N LYS A 249 -6.28 -3.84 7.77
CA LYS A 249 -5.24 -4.70 8.34
C LYS A 249 -5.03 -5.97 7.54
N LEU A 250 -6.11 -6.68 7.19
CA LEU A 250 -6.01 -7.96 6.47
C LEU A 250 -5.32 -7.78 5.12
N PHE A 251 -5.64 -6.70 4.40
CA PHE A 251 -4.99 -6.37 3.13
C PHE A 251 -3.48 -6.12 3.32
N ILE A 252 -3.11 -5.22 4.25
CA ILE A 252 -1.71 -4.88 4.50
C ILE A 252 -0.91 -6.09 4.98
N ASP A 253 -1.45 -6.88 5.90
CA ASP A 253 -0.78 -8.07 6.44
C ASP A 253 -0.68 -9.18 5.38
N GLY A 254 -1.65 -9.29 4.48
CA GLY A 254 -1.55 -10.17 3.30
C GLY A 254 -0.40 -9.81 2.38
N LEU A 255 -0.21 -8.52 2.10
CA LEU A 255 0.93 -8.04 1.30
C LEU A 255 2.28 -8.31 2.01
N LYS A 256 2.36 -8.05 3.31
CA LYS A 256 3.56 -8.35 4.12
C LYS A 256 3.87 -9.84 4.15
N LEU A 257 2.86 -10.69 4.31
CA LEU A 257 3.03 -12.14 4.27
C LEU A 257 3.54 -12.60 2.90
N ASN A 258 2.98 -12.06 1.81
CA ASN A 258 3.45 -12.36 0.46
C ASN A 258 4.91 -11.92 0.25
N ARG A 259 5.28 -10.75 0.77
CA ARG A 259 6.65 -10.25 0.75
C ARG A 259 7.61 -11.15 1.54
N GLN A 260 7.25 -11.51 2.78
CA GLN A 260 8.05 -12.40 3.62
C GLN A 260 8.28 -13.76 2.94
N ARG A 261 7.21 -14.37 2.41
CA ARG A 261 7.30 -15.65 1.71
C ARG A 261 8.22 -15.57 0.48
N PHE A 262 8.25 -14.43 -0.20
CA PHE A 262 9.18 -14.20 -1.29
C PHE A 262 10.64 -14.10 -0.83
N GLU A 263 10.91 -13.38 0.26
CA GLU A 263 12.25 -13.32 0.85
C GLU A 263 12.74 -14.69 1.32
N ASP A 264 11.85 -15.50 1.90
CA ASP A 264 12.15 -16.86 2.33
C ASP A 264 12.52 -17.75 1.14
N ARG A 265 11.76 -17.69 0.04
CA ARG A 265 12.09 -18.40 -1.21
C ARG A 265 13.43 -17.94 -1.80
N THR A 266 13.70 -16.64 -1.76
CA THR A 266 14.99 -16.09 -2.24
C THR A 266 16.17 -16.62 -1.40
N LYS A 267 16.02 -16.69 -0.07
CA LYS A 267 17.01 -17.30 0.82
C LYS A 267 17.18 -18.80 0.56
N GLN A 268 16.08 -19.53 0.34
CA GLN A 268 16.12 -20.96 -0.01
C GLN A 268 16.86 -21.19 -1.33
N LEU A 269 16.62 -20.37 -2.36
CA LEU A 269 17.35 -20.45 -3.62
C LEU A 269 18.86 -20.24 -3.44
N ALA A 270 19.26 -19.26 -2.63
CA ALA A 270 20.66 -19.02 -2.31
C ALA A 270 21.28 -20.21 -1.55
N GLU A 271 20.53 -20.80 -0.62
CA GLU A 271 20.97 -21.97 0.14
C GLU A 271 21.13 -23.22 -0.74
N ILE A 272 20.17 -23.49 -1.63
CA ILE A 272 20.26 -24.58 -2.62
C ILE A 272 21.55 -24.43 -3.45
N GLN A 273 21.83 -23.22 -3.93
CA GLN A 273 23.05 -22.95 -4.69
C GLN A 273 24.32 -23.18 -3.86
N ARG A 274 24.30 -22.81 -2.57
CA ARG A 274 25.42 -23.02 -1.65
C ARG A 274 25.65 -24.52 -1.39
N LEU A 275 24.59 -25.28 -1.12
CA LEU A 275 24.67 -26.73 -0.89
C LEU A 275 25.16 -27.49 -2.13
N ALA A 276 24.70 -27.09 -3.32
CA ALA A 276 25.15 -27.67 -4.58
C ALA A 276 26.65 -27.40 -4.83
N LYS A 277 27.11 -26.16 -4.59
CA LYS A 277 28.54 -25.81 -4.70
C LYS A 277 29.40 -26.56 -3.69
N ALA A 278 28.87 -26.84 -2.50
CA ALA A 278 29.55 -27.61 -1.46
C ALA A 278 29.48 -29.13 -1.69
N GLY A 279 28.86 -29.61 -2.77
CA GLY A 279 28.69 -31.04 -3.05
C GLY A 279 27.77 -31.79 -2.08
N LYS A 280 27.00 -31.06 -1.25
CA LYS A 280 26.07 -31.65 -0.27
C LYS A 280 24.76 -32.14 -0.89
N ILE A 281 24.45 -31.64 -2.09
CA ILE A 281 23.35 -32.11 -2.94
C ILE A 281 23.87 -32.25 -4.37
N THR A 282 23.26 -33.16 -5.14
CA THR A 282 23.57 -33.33 -6.57
C THR A 282 23.09 -32.14 -7.39
N LYS A 283 23.61 -31.99 -8.61
CA LYS A 283 23.18 -30.93 -9.54
C LYS A 283 21.71 -31.11 -9.93
N GLU A 284 21.26 -32.36 -10.04
CA GLU A 284 19.90 -32.76 -10.37
C GLU A 284 18.93 -32.35 -9.25
N GLN A 285 19.25 -32.68 -7.99
CA GLN A 285 18.47 -32.24 -6.82
C GLN A 285 18.38 -30.71 -6.72
N ALA A 286 19.49 -30.01 -6.96
CA ALA A 286 19.52 -28.55 -6.95
C ALA A 286 18.64 -27.94 -8.06
N LYS A 287 18.64 -28.55 -9.25
CA LYS A 287 17.83 -28.14 -10.40
C LYS A 287 16.34 -28.34 -10.12
N GLU A 288 15.97 -29.48 -9.56
CA GLU A 288 14.58 -29.81 -9.21
C GLU A 288 14.04 -28.87 -8.14
N ALA A 289 14.75 -28.69 -7.02
CA ALA A 289 14.33 -27.79 -5.94
C ALA A 289 14.20 -26.33 -6.43
N THR A 290 15.13 -25.89 -7.29
CA THR A 290 15.04 -24.56 -7.92
C THR A 290 13.82 -24.46 -8.85
N ALA A 291 13.49 -25.51 -9.59
CA ALA A 291 12.34 -25.52 -10.50
C ALA A 291 11.01 -25.42 -9.75
N GLN A 292 10.87 -26.13 -8.62
CA GLN A 292 9.68 -26.06 -7.76
C GLN A 292 9.45 -24.64 -7.23
N ILE A 293 10.50 -23.98 -6.71
CA ILE A 293 10.40 -22.60 -6.23
C ILE A 293 10.00 -21.65 -7.36
N ARG A 294 10.59 -21.80 -8.55
CA ARG A 294 10.26 -20.97 -9.72
C ARG A 294 8.87 -21.21 -10.29
N GLU A 295 8.32 -22.42 -10.13
CA GLU A 295 6.93 -22.70 -10.50
C GLU A 295 5.98 -21.95 -9.58
N ILE A 296 6.23 -21.97 -8.27
CA ILE A 296 5.46 -21.17 -7.30
C ILE A 296 5.51 -19.69 -7.66
N GLU A 297 6.71 -19.14 -7.92
CA GLU A 297 6.88 -17.72 -8.27
C GLU A 297 6.19 -17.33 -9.58
N ARG A 298 6.18 -18.20 -10.59
CA ARG A 298 5.49 -17.96 -11.87
C ARG A 298 3.98 -17.88 -11.72
N ASN A 299 3.41 -18.61 -10.75
CA ASN A 299 1.97 -18.63 -10.49
C ASN A 299 1.52 -17.58 -9.48
N MET A 300 2.39 -16.65 -9.06
CA MET A 300 2.01 -15.57 -8.16
C MET A 300 1.33 -14.42 -8.91
N ASN A 301 0.21 -13.95 -8.37
CA ASN A 301 -0.50 -12.76 -8.87
C ASN A 301 0.30 -11.45 -8.71
N HIS A 302 1.23 -11.41 -7.75
CA HIS A 302 2.09 -10.26 -7.48
C HIS A 302 3.56 -10.68 -7.47
N THR A 303 4.40 -9.91 -8.15
CA THR A 303 5.87 -10.03 -8.08
C THR A 303 6.46 -8.79 -7.43
N PHE A 304 7.73 -8.84 -7.00
CA PHE A 304 8.43 -7.72 -6.35
C PHE A 304 9.60 -7.19 -7.19
N TRP A 305 10.02 -5.95 -6.94
CA TRP A 305 11.05 -5.23 -7.69
C TRP A 305 12.43 -5.88 -7.67
N ASP A 306 12.74 -6.65 -6.64
CA ASP A 306 14.01 -7.36 -6.44
C ASP A 306 13.98 -8.82 -6.94
N VAL A 307 12.93 -9.21 -7.66
CA VAL A 307 12.88 -10.50 -8.38
C VAL A 307 13.89 -10.47 -9.53
N ARG A 308 14.96 -11.27 -9.41
CA ARG A 308 15.90 -11.51 -10.53
C ARG A 308 15.22 -12.33 -11.62
N ARG A 309 14.58 -11.67 -12.58
CA ARG A 309 14.18 -12.33 -13.83
C ARG A 309 15.45 -12.55 -14.66
N LYS A 310 15.77 -13.81 -14.97
CA LYS A 310 16.78 -14.08 -15.99
C LYS A 310 16.21 -13.57 -17.32
N SER A 311 16.85 -12.54 -17.88
CA SER A 311 16.79 -12.25 -19.32
C SER A 311 17.48 -13.36 -20.08
#